data_AF-A0A836TQJ9-F1
#
_entry.id   AF-A0A836TQJ9-F1
#
_cell.length_a   1.000
_cell.length_b   1.000
_cell.length_c   1.000
_cell.angle_alpha   90.00
_cell.angle_beta   90.00
_cell.angle_gamma   90.00
#
_symmetry.space_group_name_H-M   'P 1'
#
loop_
_entity.id
_entity.type
_entity.pdbx_description
1 polymer ?
#
loop_
_entity_poly.entity_id
_entity_poly.type
_entity_poly.pdbx_seq_one_letter_code
_entity_poly.pdbx_strand_id
1 'polypeptide(L)'
;MADQSADRTFEDVLSEHDDWLRNPAQGKRAVLINRDLSKLDLRGANLKDADLTQAEIWRTNLKGCRVDPEILHRMLGCTLP
;
A
#
# COMPACT_ATOMS: atom_id res chain seq x y z
N MET A 1 -28.02 -7.75 -11.68
CA MET A 1 -27.04 -8.60 -10.97
C MET A 1 -25.73 -7.86 -10.92
N ALA A 2 -25.41 -7.27 -9.77
CA ALA A 2 -24.07 -6.93 -9.27
C ALA A 2 -24.30 -6.28 -7.90
N ASP A 3 -24.74 -7.11 -6.96
CA ASP A 3 -24.73 -6.81 -5.53
C ASP A 3 -23.28 -6.94 -5.07
N GLN A 4 -22.61 -5.81 -4.80
CA GLN A 4 -21.35 -5.77 -4.07
C GLN A 4 -21.42 -4.60 -3.10
N SER A 5 -22.06 -4.89 -1.97
CA SER A 5 -22.09 -4.05 -0.79
C SER A 5 -20.67 -3.92 -0.23
N ALA A 6 -19.96 -2.88 -0.68
CA ALA A 6 -18.95 -2.04 -0.03
C ALA A 6 -18.02 -2.57 1.09
N ASP A 7 -17.70 -3.85 1.18
CA ASP A 7 -16.50 -4.32 1.90
C ASP A 7 -15.29 -4.08 1.00
N ARG A 8 -14.79 -2.83 0.96
CA ARG A 8 -13.55 -2.51 0.24
C ARG A 8 -12.45 -3.44 0.72
N THR A 9 -11.97 -4.31 -0.17
CA THR A 9 -10.87 -5.20 0.13
C THR A 9 -9.55 -4.44 0.06
N PHE A 10 -8.48 -5.03 0.59
CA PHE A 10 -7.14 -4.46 0.43
C PHE A 10 -6.71 -4.44 -1.06
N GLU A 11 -7.18 -5.41 -1.84
CA GLU A 11 -6.93 -5.51 -3.28
C GLU A 11 -7.58 -4.34 -4.06
N ASP A 12 -8.78 -3.91 -3.66
CA ASP A 12 -9.41 -2.69 -4.21
C ASP A 12 -8.54 -1.46 -3.96
N VAL A 13 -7.98 -1.31 -2.76
CA VAL A 13 -7.10 -0.17 -2.43
C VAL A 13 -5.86 -0.17 -3.32
N LEU A 14 -5.29 -1.35 -3.60
CA LEU A 14 -4.15 -1.46 -4.53
C LEU A 14 -4.55 -1.12 -5.97
N SER A 15 -5.73 -1.56 -6.41
CA SER A 15 -6.23 -1.25 -7.76
C SER A 15 -6.50 0.24 -7.92
N GLU A 16 -7.23 0.85 -6.98
CA GLU A 16 -7.49 2.30 -6.97
C GLU A 16 -6.18 3.10 -6.94
N HIS A 17 -5.14 2.55 -6.31
CA HIS A 17 -3.83 3.19 -6.27
C HIS A 17 -3.04 3.06 -7.57
N ASP A 18 -3.10 1.92 -8.28
CA ASP A 18 -2.49 1.80 -9.61
C ASP A 18 -3.16 2.77 -10.61
N ASP A 19 -4.49 2.89 -10.55
CA ASP A 19 -5.23 3.87 -11.36
C ASP A 19 -4.79 5.30 -11.03
N TRP A 20 -4.57 5.61 -9.75
CA TRP A 20 -4.06 6.92 -9.31
C TRP A 20 -2.64 7.21 -9.85
N LEU A 21 -1.77 6.19 -9.87
CA LEU A 21 -0.41 6.32 -10.40
C LEU A 21 -0.39 6.60 -11.91
N ARG A 22 -1.41 6.13 -12.64
CA ARG A 22 -1.60 6.41 -14.07
C ARG A 22 -2.26 7.77 -14.29
N ASN A 23 -3.30 8.06 -13.52
CA ASN A 23 -4.05 9.30 -13.57
C ASN A 23 -4.66 9.62 -12.20
N PRO A 24 -4.21 10.70 -11.53
CA PRO A 24 -4.69 11.05 -10.20
C PRO A 24 -6.19 11.38 -10.14
N ALA A 25 -6.85 11.59 -11.28
CA ALA A 25 -8.30 11.80 -11.37
C ALA A 25 -9.12 10.50 -11.43
N GLN A 26 -8.49 9.34 -11.69
CA GLN A 26 -9.19 8.05 -11.87
C GLN A 26 -9.01 7.07 -10.72
N GLY A 27 -8.18 7.40 -9.73
CA GLY A 27 -7.93 6.53 -8.59
C GLY A 27 -7.71 7.31 -7.31
N LYS A 28 -7.32 6.59 -6.27
CA LYS A 28 -6.96 7.17 -4.98
C LYS A 28 -5.60 6.67 -4.53
N ARG A 29 -4.80 7.59 -4.00
CA ARG A 29 -3.56 7.24 -3.31
C ARG A 29 -3.88 6.27 -2.17
N ALA A 30 -3.11 5.18 -2.07
CA ALA A 30 -3.23 4.27 -0.94
C ALA A 30 -2.82 4.99 0.36
N VAL A 31 -3.77 5.09 1.30
CA VAL A 31 -3.53 5.65 2.64
C VAL A 31 -3.69 4.53 3.65
N LEU A 32 -2.56 4.02 4.13
CA LEU A 32 -2.43 2.83 4.98
C LEU A 32 -1.76 3.18 6.32
N ILE A 33 -1.98 4.40 6.80
CA ILE A 33 -1.44 4.90 8.07
C ILE A 33 -1.98 4.07 9.23
N ASN A 34 -1.09 3.61 10.13
CA ASN A 34 -1.44 2.76 11.28
C ASN A 34 -2.23 1.48 10.90
N ARG A 35 -2.08 0.99 9.67
CA ARG A 35 -2.73 -0.25 9.24
C ARG A 35 -1.87 -1.46 9.58
N ASP A 36 -2.54 -2.52 10.01
CA ASP A 36 -1.93 -3.84 10.13
C ASP A 36 -1.83 -4.46 8.74
N LEU A 37 -0.61 -4.53 8.20
CA LEU A 37 -0.29 -5.23 6.97
C LEU A 37 0.41 -6.57 7.25
N SER A 38 0.41 -7.00 8.51
CA SER A 38 1.17 -8.16 8.95
C SER A 38 0.69 -9.42 8.27
N LYS A 39 1.65 -10.25 7.83
CA LYS A 39 1.39 -11.51 7.10
C LYS A 39 0.69 -11.32 5.75
N LEU A 40 0.54 -10.10 5.24
CA LEU A 40 0.01 -9.88 3.90
C LEU A 40 1.03 -10.23 2.83
N ASP A 41 0.51 -10.61 1.67
CA ASP A 41 1.30 -10.86 0.48
C ASP A 41 1.27 -9.63 -0.45
N LEU A 42 2.34 -8.83 -0.41
CA LEU A 42 2.48 -7.60 -1.20
C LEU A 42 3.50 -7.80 -2.33
N ARG A 43 3.67 -9.03 -2.80
CA ARG A 43 4.61 -9.35 -3.87
C ARG A 43 4.26 -8.60 -5.15
N GLY A 44 5.22 -7.83 -5.66
CA GLY A 44 5.02 -7.05 -6.89
C GLY A 44 4.05 -5.87 -6.74
N ALA A 45 3.55 -5.59 -5.53
CA ALA A 45 2.64 -4.47 -5.31
C ALA A 45 3.33 -3.14 -5.61
N ASN A 46 2.58 -2.20 -6.16
CA ASN A 46 3.06 -0.85 -6.42
C ASN A 46 2.50 0.08 -5.35
N LEU A 47 3.32 0.41 -4.36
CA LEU A 47 3.02 1.29 -3.24
C LEU A 47 3.84 2.59 -3.33
N LYS A 48 4.20 2.99 -4.55
CA LYS A 48 4.89 4.25 -4.80
C LYS A 48 3.98 5.41 -4.42
N ASP A 49 4.51 6.42 -3.73
CA ASP A 49 3.75 7.56 -3.21
C ASP A 49 2.63 7.17 -2.21
N ALA A 50 2.54 5.90 -1.79
CA ALA A 50 1.55 5.47 -0.79
C ALA A 50 1.92 5.97 0.62
N ASP A 51 0.92 6.27 1.44
CA ASP A 51 1.16 6.67 2.83
C ASP A 51 1.13 5.45 3.74
N LEU A 52 2.30 4.94 4.11
CA LEU A 52 2.48 3.78 4.99
C LEU A 52 3.01 4.19 6.37
N THR A 53 2.78 5.43 6.78
CA THR A 53 3.28 5.96 8.05
C THR A 53 2.77 5.11 9.22
N GLN A 54 3.69 4.54 10.01
CA GLN A 54 3.38 3.63 11.12
C GLN A 54 2.57 2.37 10.72
N ALA A 55 2.62 1.94 9.46
CA ALA A 55 2.03 0.67 9.07
C ALA A 55 2.84 -0.51 9.64
N GLU A 56 2.15 -1.50 10.20
CA GLU A 56 2.77 -2.72 10.73
C GLU A 56 3.02 -3.71 9.59
N ILE A 57 4.28 -4.02 9.30
CA ILE A 57 4.67 -4.94 8.22
C ILE A 57 5.23 -6.28 8.71
N TRP A 58 4.87 -6.72 9.91
CA TRP A 58 5.39 -7.96 10.47
C TRP A 58 5.07 -9.19 9.60
N ARG A 59 6.09 -9.94 9.17
CA ARG A 59 5.95 -11.10 8.25
C ARG A 59 5.28 -10.81 6.91
N THR A 60 5.31 -9.55 6.46
CA THR A 60 4.75 -9.16 5.15
C THR A 60 5.69 -9.58 4.03
N ASN A 61 5.14 -10.10 2.93
CA ASN A 61 5.95 -10.45 1.76
C ASN A 61 6.10 -9.25 0.82
N LEU A 62 7.21 -8.53 0.95
CA LEU A 62 7.54 -7.35 0.13
C LEU A 62 8.36 -7.70 -1.13
N LYS A 63 8.50 -8.97 -1.49
CA LYS A 63 9.38 -9.38 -2.60
C LYS A 63 8.92 -8.75 -3.93
N GLY A 64 9.76 -7.90 -4.51
CA GLY A 64 9.46 -7.18 -5.75
C GLY A 64 8.47 -6.01 -5.59
N CYS A 65 8.10 -5.65 -4.36
CA CYS A 65 7.27 -4.49 -4.09
C CYS A 65 8.01 -3.21 -4.49
N ARG A 66 7.29 -2.26 -5.10
CA ARG A 66 7.79 -0.93 -5.41
C ARG A 66 7.30 0.02 -4.32
N VAL A 67 8.23 0.62 -3.59
CA VAL A 67 7.97 1.59 -2.52
C VAL A 67 9.10 2.61 -2.50
N ASP A 68 8.80 3.85 -2.13
CA ASP A 68 9.85 4.87 -2.03
C ASP A 68 10.77 4.59 -0.84
N PRO A 69 12.08 4.86 -0.98
CA PRO A 69 13.05 4.57 0.05
C PRO A 69 12.73 5.31 1.36
N GLU A 70 12.27 6.56 1.28
CA GLU A 70 11.90 7.35 2.46
C GLU A 70 10.75 6.73 3.27
N ILE A 71 9.78 6.13 2.57
CA ILE A 71 8.65 5.45 3.21
C ILE A 71 9.14 4.13 3.81
N LEU A 72 9.97 3.38 3.09
CA LEU A 72 10.56 2.13 3.60
C LEU A 72 11.37 2.35 4.88
N HIS A 73 12.21 3.40 4.93
CA HIS A 73 12.97 3.75 6.13
C HIS A 73 12.04 4.05 7.32
N ARG A 74 10.97 4.83 7.08
CA ARG A 74 9.96 5.13 8.11
C ARG A 74 9.24 3.87 8.61
N MET A 75 8.86 2.96 7.72
CA MET A 75 8.20 1.71 8.07
C MET A 75 9.09 0.78 8.90
N LEU A 76 10.39 0.74 8.58
CA LEU A 76 11.37 -0.08 9.31
C LEU A 76 11.89 0.60 10.59
N GLY A 77 11.51 1.85 10.85
CA GLY A 77 12.07 2.65 11.95
C GLY A 77 13.57 2.93 11.78
N CYS A 78 14.09 2.83 10.56
CA CYS A 78 15.48 3.15 10.26
C CYS A 78 15.66 4.67 10.14
N THR A 79 16.79 5.17 10.63
CA THR A 79 17.21 6.55 10.38
C THR A 79 17.71 6.67 8.94
N LEU A 80 17.34 7.77 8.27
CA LEU A 80 17.87 8.11 6.95
C LEU A 80 19.40 8.29 7.07
N PRO A 81 20.21 7.71 6.16
CA PRO A 81 21.65 7.91 6.14
C PRO A 81 22.04 9.35 5.78
#